data_AF-A0A3M6YTL9-F1
#
_entry.id   AF-A0A3M6YTL9-F1
#
_cell.length_a   1.000
_cell.length_b   1.000
_cell.length_c   1.000
_cell.angle_alpha   90.00
_cell.angle_beta   90.00
_cell.angle_gamma   90.00
#
_symmetry.space_group_name_H-M   'P 1'
#
loop_
_entity.id
_entity.type
_entity.pdbx_description
1 polymer ?
#
loop_
_entity_poly.entity_id
_entity_poly.type
_entity_poly.pdbx_seq_one_letter_code
_entity_poly.pdbx_strand_id
1 'polypeptide(L)'
;MSMLDRGQSLGCDLLRICQNTEDADINFDVEKFRLWARHFISKRPPLIAYNTGYQGRSSLFVNRIFTPVGLETLDHTSFGDQDQQITVRSAQKALYASFILDKLTFGIFGDAVSNAMSPLMHNSAFGFCGMPHVYQTFQAASLRQLKHLLYDKTFGGASISSPFKEDVMNIADYLSPEARAIGAANTLIPLRSRALESIVDRNRAGPVEALYGDNTDWIGIHTCIRNHLSPINAIKSRSTALILGAGGMARAAIYALQRLRVQTIFVWNRTAQNAEKMILMFDGNRASVQGQASHCTEDALPRESSARSANSKTVRPGRIFSLSSMSEPWPSGFEPPTMVVSCISRASQPPPEIVLPEFWLRSQTGGVVIETHPFFVKPEIYPPKVG
;
A
#
# COMPACT_ATOMS: atom_id res chain seq x y z
N MET A 1 33.21 -14.14 -28.19
CA MET A 1 31.90 -13.53 -27.88
C MET A 1 31.72 -13.58 -26.38
N SER A 2 31.56 -12.44 -25.70
CA SER A 2 31.40 -12.43 -24.24
C SER A 2 30.06 -13.11 -23.85
N MET A 3 29.94 -13.61 -22.62
CA MET A 3 28.66 -14.20 -22.14
C MET A 3 27.49 -13.22 -22.26
N LEU A 4 27.78 -11.91 -22.12
CA LEU A 4 26.81 -10.84 -22.28
C LEU A 4 26.35 -10.71 -23.75
N ASP A 5 27.27 -10.79 -24.72
CA ASP A 5 26.93 -10.75 -26.15
C ASP A 5 26.10 -11.98 -26.54
N ARG A 6 26.44 -13.15 -25.97
CA ARG A 6 25.70 -14.38 -26.19
C ARG A 6 24.26 -14.26 -25.67
N GLY A 7 24.07 -13.78 -24.44
CA GLY A 7 22.74 -13.55 -23.86
C GLY A 7 21.89 -12.61 -24.73
N GLN A 8 22.51 -11.54 -25.25
CA GLN A 8 21.82 -10.63 -26.17
C GLN A 8 21.47 -11.30 -27.51
N SER A 9 22.39 -12.06 -28.10
CA SER A 9 22.14 -12.76 -29.38
C SER A 9 21.03 -13.80 -29.29
N LEU A 10 20.84 -14.39 -28.10
CA LEU A 10 19.77 -15.33 -27.81
C LEU A 10 18.43 -14.64 -27.48
N GLY A 11 18.39 -13.30 -27.44
CA GLY A 11 17.18 -12.55 -27.12
C GLY A 11 16.73 -12.69 -25.67
N CYS A 12 17.65 -12.91 -24.72
CA CYS A 12 17.29 -13.02 -23.31
C CYS A 12 16.77 -11.68 -22.76
N ASP A 13 15.67 -11.70 -22.01
CA ASP A 13 15.14 -10.53 -21.29
C ASP A 13 15.91 -10.21 -20.00
N LEU A 14 16.59 -11.21 -19.44
CA LEU A 14 17.33 -11.15 -18.18
C LEU A 14 18.53 -12.09 -18.27
N LEU A 15 19.67 -11.67 -17.73
CA LEU A 15 20.88 -12.49 -17.72
C LEU A 15 21.35 -12.75 -16.29
N ARG A 16 21.53 -14.02 -15.93
CA ARG A 16 22.11 -14.43 -14.65
C ARG A 16 23.44 -15.12 -14.88
N ILE A 17 24.49 -14.56 -14.29
CA ILE A 17 25.85 -15.09 -14.33
C ILE A 17 26.29 -15.35 -12.89
N CYS A 18 26.63 -16.59 -12.58
CA CYS A 18 27.16 -16.95 -11.28
C CYS A 18 28.30 -17.96 -11.40
N GLN A 19 29.21 -17.92 -10.44
CA GLN A 19 30.34 -18.84 -10.33
C GLN A 19 30.51 -19.25 -8.88
N ASN A 20 30.96 -20.47 -8.62
CA ASN A 20 31.32 -20.88 -7.27
C ASN A 20 32.65 -20.26 -6.86
N THR A 21 32.76 -19.81 -5.61
CA THR A 21 34.04 -19.32 -5.06
C THR A 21 34.28 -19.84 -3.65
N GLU A 22 35.53 -20.21 -3.38
CA GLU A 22 36.07 -20.43 -2.04
C GLU A 22 36.95 -19.26 -1.58
N ASP A 23 37.12 -18.25 -2.44
CA ASP A 23 37.86 -17.02 -2.17
C ASP A 23 36.90 -15.83 -2.09
N ALA A 24 36.92 -15.14 -0.96
CA ALA A 24 36.06 -13.99 -0.69
C ALA A 24 36.46 -12.75 -1.51
N ASP A 25 37.72 -12.64 -1.95
CA ASP A 25 38.21 -11.45 -2.65
C ASP A 25 37.62 -11.34 -4.07
N ILE A 26 37.28 -12.48 -4.68
CA ILE A 26 36.63 -12.56 -5.99
C ILE A 26 35.26 -11.84 -6.01
N ASN A 27 34.62 -11.62 -4.85
CA ASN A 27 33.37 -10.87 -4.77
C ASN A 27 33.50 -9.40 -5.21
N PHE A 28 34.66 -8.78 -4.98
CA PHE A 28 34.91 -7.40 -5.41
C PHE A 28 34.98 -7.31 -6.94
N ASP A 29 35.50 -8.34 -7.60
CA ASP A 29 35.56 -8.39 -9.06
C ASP A 29 34.19 -8.55 -9.69
N VAL A 30 33.26 -9.25 -9.03
CA VAL A 30 31.85 -9.28 -9.46
C VAL A 30 31.22 -7.89 -9.42
N GLU A 31 31.50 -7.09 -8.38
CA GLU A 31 30.97 -5.72 -8.32
C GLU A 31 31.57 -4.84 -9.42
N LYS A 32 32.88 -4.92 -9.65
CA LYS A 32 33.53 -4.24 -10.78
C LYS A 32 32.90 -4.65 -12.11
N PHE A 33 32.64 -5.94 -12.32
CA PHE A 33 31.98 -6.47 -13.50
C PHE A 33 30.57 -5.93 -13.67
N ARG A 34 29.76 -5.86 -12.60
CA ARG A 34 28.41 -5.28 -12.64
C ARG A 34 28.44 -3.79 -12.99
N LEU A 35 29.34 -3.02 -12.38
CA LEU A 35 29.49 -1.58 -12.66
C LEU A 35 29.93 -1.34 -14.10
N TRP A 36 30.91 -2.10 -14.58
CA TRP A 36 31.33 -2.09 -15.99
C TRP A 36 30.15 -2.42 -16.92
N ALA A 37 29.42 -3.51 -16.65
CA ALA A 37 28.30 -3.92 -17.48
C ALA A 37 27.19 -2.85 -17.52
N ARG A 38 26.92 -2.14 -16.42
CA ARG A 38 25.93 -1.05 -16.39
C ARG A 38 26.36 0.17 -17.23
N HIS A 39 27.63 0.56 -17.16
CA HIS A 39 28.10 1.79 -17.81
C HIS A 39 28.26 1.63 -19.32
N PHE A 40 28.77 0.47 -19.77
CA PHE A 40 29.13 0.28 -21.17
C PHE A 40 28.01 -0.32 -22.03
N ILE A 41 26.86 -0.64 -21.45
CA ILE A 41 25.86 -1.48 -22.10
C ILE A 41 24.43 -0.96 -21.87
N SER A 42 24.06 0.09 -22.58
CA SER A 42 22.75 0.74 -22.48
C SER A 42 21.57 -0.03 -23.10
N LYS A 43 21.83 -1.09 -23.89
CA LYS A 43 20.79 -1.85 -24.63
C LYS A 43 20.76 -3.36 -24.35
N ARG A 44 21.28 -3.84 -23.20
CA ARG A 44 21.26 -5.26 -22.84
C ARG A 44 20.26 -5.59 -21.74
N PRO A 45 19.84 -6.86 -21.65
CA PRO A 45 19.03 -7.33 -20.53
C PRO A 45 19.67 -7.00 -19.17
N PRO A 46 18.86 -6.74 -18.13
CA PRO A 46 19.37 -6.54 -16.78
C PRO A 46 20.24 -7.73 -16.34
N LEU A 47 21.34 -7.43 -15.65
CA LEU A 47 22.33 -8.41 -15.22
C LEU A 47 22.18 -8.73 -13.73
N ILE A 48 21.99 -10.01 -13.43
CA ILE A 48 22.13 -10.61 -12.11
C ILE A 48 23.51 -11.27 -12.08
N ALA A 49 24.41 -10.77 -11.24
CA ALA A 49 25.75 -11.36 -11.11
C ALA A 49 26.18 -11.45 -9.65
N TYR A 50 26.61 -12.64 -9.24
CA TYR A 50 27.04 -12.95 -7.88
C TYR A 50 27.81 -14.29 -7.86
N ASN A 51 28.60 -14.55 -6.81
CA ASN A 51 29.27 -15.81 -6.57
C ASN A 51 28.44 -16.72 -5.65
N THR A 52 28.40 -18.02 -5.93
CA THR A 52 27.85 -19.07 -5.05
C THR A 52 28.91 -19.57 -4.07
N GLY A 53 28.51 -20.46 -3.15
CA GLY A 53 29.36 -20.91 -2.05
C GLY A 53 29.31 -19.95 -0.84
N TYR A 54 29.79 -20.43 0.30
CA TYR A 54 29.79 -19.67 1.56
C TYR A 54 30.52 -18.32 1.41
N GLN A 55 31.71 -18.34 0.81
CA GLN A 55 32.53 -17.15 0.61
C GLN A 55 31.94 -16.21 -0.45
N GLY A 56 31.01 -16.65 -1.30
CA GLY A 56 30.36 -15.84 -2.33
C GLY A 56 29.24 -14.92 -1.83
N ARG A 57 28.75 -15.12 -0.59
CA ARG A 57 27.56 -14.46 -0.04
C ARG A 57 27.60 -12.93 -0.03
N SER A 58 28.77 -12.32 0.02
CA SER A 58 28.87 -10.85 -0.01
C SER A 58 28.45 -10.27 -1.36
N SER A 59 28.84 -10.90 -2.47
CA SER A 59 28.41 -10.48 -3.80
C SER A 59 26.89 -10.67 -4.01
N LEU A 60 26.27 -11.64 -3.32
CA LEU A 60 24.83 -11.91 -3.32
C LEU A 60 24.04 -10.74 -2.72
N PHE A 61 24.33 -10.32 -1.47
CA PHE A 61 23.52 -9.27 -0.84
C PHE A 61 23.70 -7.90 -1.49
N VAL A 62 24.85 -7.65 -2.14
CA VAL A 62 25.10 -6.42 -2.89
C VAL A 62 24.36 -6.41 -4.23
N ASN A 63 24.02 -7.58 -4.78
CA ASN A 63 23.20 -7.68 -6.00
C ASN A 63 21.83 -7.01 -5.75
N ARG A 64 21.42 -6.15 -6.69
CA ARG A 64 20.23 -5.29 -6.51
C ARG A 64 18.98 -5.81 -7.20
N ILE A 65 19.12 -6.74 -8.15
CA ILE A 65 18.04 -7.15 -9.05
C ILE A 65 17.88 -8.66 -8.92
N PHE A 66 16.69 -9.11 -8.51
CA PHE A 66 16.34 -10.55 -8.44
C PHE A 66 17.40 -11.43 -7.74
N THR A 67 17.94 -10.95 -6.62
CA THR A 67 18.86 -11.75 -5.78
C THR A 67 18.15 -13.01 -5.30
N PRO A 68 18.70 -14.21 -5.56
CA PRO A 68 18.11 -15.44 -5.04
C PRO A 68 18.27 -15.48 -3.52
N VAL A 69 17.19 -15.82 -2.82
CA VAL A 69 17.13 -15.88 -1.36
C VAL A 69 16.47 -17.19 -0.91
N GLY A 70 16.97 -17.73 0.19
CA GLY A 70 16.37 -18.89 0.85
C GLY A 70 15.23 -18.52 1.80
N LEU A 71 14.35 -19.49 2.10
CA LEU A 71 13.28 -19.34 3.11
C LEU A 71 13.74 -19.87 4.46
N GLU A 72 13.52 -19.12 5.54
CA GLU A 72 13.88 -19.55 6.91
C GLU A 72 13.14 -20.84 7.33
N THR A 73 11.93 -21.09 6.84
CA THR A 73 11.01 -22.15 7.31
C THR A 73 10.98 -23.42 6.45
N LEU A 74 11.67 -23.47 5.31
CA LEU A 74 11.78 -24.73 4.56
C LEU A 74 12.68 -25.67 5.34
N ASP A 75 12.25 -26.91 5.55
CA ASP A 75 12.99 -27.90 6.35
C ASP A 75 14.31 -28.25 5.63
N HIS A 76 15.42 -27.70 6.13
CA HIS A 76 16.74 -27.65 5.48
C HIS A 76 17.54 -28.96 5.58
N THR A 77 16.88 -30.07 5.89
CA THR A 77 17.50 -31.36 6.23
C THR A 77 17.76 -32.27 5.02
N SER A 78 17.25 -31.94 3.83
CA SER A 78 17.24 -32.86 2.68
C SER A 78 18.25 -32.57 1.55
N PHE A 79 18.93 -31.42 1.56
CA PHE A 79 19.95 -31.11 0.55
C PHE A 79 21.21 -30.61 1.25
N GLY A 80 22.33 -31.33 1.07
CA GLY A 80 23.62 -31.13 1.72
C GLY A 80 24.36 -29.84 1.33
N ASP A 81 23.65 -28.72 1.19
CA ASP A 81 24.16 -27.43 0.75
C ASP A 81 23.78 -26.30 1.73
N GLN A 82 23.84 -26.64 3.02
CA GLN A 82 23.37 -25.88 4.18
C GLN A 82 23.96 -24.45 4.27
N ASP A 83 25.08 -24.18 3.60
CA ASP A 83 25.88 -22.98 3.80
C ASP A 83 25.96 -22.06 2.56
N GLN A 84 25.09 -22.21 1.56
CA GLN A 84 25.18 -21.41 0.33
C GLN A 84 24.15 -20.30 0.17
N GLN A 85 22.98 -20.38 0.82
CA GLN A 85 21.88 -19.45 0.55
C GLN A 85 21.72 -18.38 1.62
N ILE A 86 21.60 -17.12 1.19
CA ILE A 86 21.29 -16.00 2.07
C ILE A 86 19.77 -15.82 2.19
N THR A 87 19.24 -15.62 3.40
CA THR A 87 17.82 -15.28 3.58
C THR A 87 17.58 -13.79 3.35
N VAL A 88 16.32 -13.39 3.14
CA VAL A 88 15.96 -11.96 3.03
C VAL A 88 16.43 -11.17 4.25
N ARG A 89 16.21 -11.71 5.46
CA ARG A 89 16.59 -11.08 6.72
C ARG A 89 18.10 -10.90 6.84
N SER A 90 18.89 -11.95 6.53
CA SER A 90 20.34 -11.90 6.60
C SER A 90 20.93 -10.96 5.55
N ALA A 91 20.36 -10.94 4.34
CA ALA A 91 20.75 -9.99 3.30
C ALA A 91 20.50 -8.54 3.74
N GLN A 92 19.33 -8.24 4.30
CA GLN A 92 19.04 -6.91 4.83
C GLN A 92 20.00 -6.52 5.94
N LYS A 93 20.22 -7.38 6.95
CA LYS A 93 21.18 -7.12 8.03
C LYS A 93 22.58 -6.81 7.48
N ALA A 94 23.06 -7.59 6.50
CA ALA A 94 24.35 -7.37 5.87
C ALA A 94 24.43 -6.02 5.13
N LEU A 95 23.35 -5.63 4.43
CA LEU A 95 23.27 -4.35 3.73
C LEU A 95 23.37 -3.13 4.66
N TYR A 96 22.75 -3.19 5.84
CA TYR A 96 22.88 -2.12 6.84
C TYR A 96 24.22 -2.18 7.59
N ALA A 97 24.69 -3.38 7.95
CA ALA A 97 25.97 -3.54 8.62
C ALA A 97 27.17 -3.14 7.74
N SER A 98 27.02 -3.20 6.41
CA SER A 98 28.01 -2.75 5.44
C SER A 98 27.88 -1.28 5.05
N PHE A 99 26.99 -0.51 5.68
CA PHE A 99 26.75 0.91 5.38
C PHE A 99 26.32 1.18 3.91
N ILE A 100 25.87 0.14 3.21
CA ILE A 100 25.27 0.31 1.88
C ILE A 100 23.90 0.96 2.00
N LEU A 101 23.14 0.59 3.04
CA LEU A 101 21.89 1.20 3.43
C LEU A 101 22.02 1.88 4.79
N ASP A 102 21.29 2.96 4.96
CA ASP A 102 21.30 3.78 6.17
C ASP A 102 20.10 3.46 7.05
N LYS A 103 20.32 3.46 8.36
CA LYS A 103 19.22 3.50 9.32
C LYS A 103 18.45 4.82 9.13
N LEU A 104 17.13 4.70 9.11
CA LEU A 104 16.18 5.81 8.94
C LEU A 104 15.17 5.84 10.08
N THR A 105 14.62 7.02 10.31
CA THR A 105 13.59 7.31 11.30
C THR A 105 12.26 7.53 10.61
N PHE A 106 11.28 6.71 10.97
CA PHE A 106 9.89 6.79 10.53
C PHE A 106 9.01 7.19 11.71
N GLY A 107 7.76 7.52 11.44
CA GLY A 107 6.81 7.67 12.53
C GLY A 107 5.39 7.99 12.13
N ILE A 108 4.56 8.22 13.14
CA ILE A 108 3.19 8.69 12.97
C ILE A 108 3.10 10.15 13.40
N PHE A 109 2.62 11.01 12.50
CA PHE A 109 2.45 12.44 12.72
C PHE A 109 0.97 12.78 12.90
N GLY A 110 0.61 13.48 13.98
CA GLY A 110 -0.77 13.87 14.26
C GLY A 110 -0.94 14.51 15.63
N ASP A 111 -2.14 15.02 15.92
CA ASP A 111 -2.42 15.73 17.17
C ASP A 111 -2.62 14.78 18.36
N ALA A 112 -3.27 13.64 18.14
CA ALA A 112 -3.58 12.65 19.18
C ALA A 112 -3.00 11.26 18.85
N VAL A 113 -1.67 11.17 18.76
CA VAL A 113 -0.96 9.94 18.32
C VAL A 113 -0.15 9.25 19.41
N SER A 114 -0.15 9.77 20.64
CA SER A 114 0.60 9.18 21.76
C SER A 114 0.29 7.71 22.03
N ASN A 115 -0.96 7.28 21.85
CA ASN A 115 -1.41 5.90 22.08
C ASN A 115 -1.57 5.10 20.77
N ALA A 116 -0.94 5.54 19.68
CA ALA A 116 -1.02 4.84 18.41
C ALA A 116 -0.32 3.47 18.49
N MET A 117 -0.89 2.45 17.85
CA MET A 117 -0.29 1.11 17.75
C MET A 117 0.71 0.99 16.60
N SER A 118 0.77 1.97 15.70
CA SER A 118 1.67 1.94 14.55
C SER A 118 3.16 1.86 14.91
N PRO A 119 3.68 2.47 16.01
CA PRO A 119 5.05 2.25 16.43
C PRO A 119 5.34 0.79 16.78
N LEU A 120 4.45 0.11 17.52
CA LEU A 120 4.64 -1.30 17.82
C LEU A 120 4.64 -2.13 16.53
N MET A 121 3.62 -1.93 15.68
CA MET A 121 3.47 -2.67 14.42
C MET A 121 4.68 -2.51 13.49
N HIS A 122 5.13 -1.29 13.24
CA HIS A 122 6.23 -1.04 12.31
C HIS A 122 7.59 -1.43 12.89
N ASN A 123 7.87 -1.19 14.18
CA ASN A 123 9.12 -1.63 14.78
C ASN A 123 9.23 -3.16 14.80
N SER A 124 8.14 -3.87 15.10
CA SER A 124 8.10 -5.34 14.98
C SER A 124 8.35 -5.81 13.55
N ALA A 125 7.73 -5.17 12.55
CA ALA A 125 7.95 -5.48 11.15
C ALA A 125 9.40 -5.20 10.69
N PHE A 126 9.99 -4.08 11.11
CA PHE A 126 11.39 -3.76 10.83
C PHE A 126 12.34 -4.81 11.42
N GLY A 127 12.15 -5.18 12.69
CA GLY A 127 12.93 -6.22 13.36
C GLY A 127 12.77 -7.60 12.68
N PHE A 128 11.55 -7.95 12.27
CA PHE A 128 11.29 -9.18 11.52
C PHE A 128 12.02 -9.19 10.17
N CYS A 129 11.98 -8.08 9.43
CA CYS A 129 12.63 -7.95 8.13
C CYS A 129 14.15 -7.72 8.19
N GLY A 130 14.76 -7.65 9.39
CA GLY A 130 16.20 -7.41 9.54
C GLY A 130 16.62 -5.97 9.22
N MET A 131 15.70 -5.01 9.32
CA MET A 131 15.95 -3.59 9.08
C MET A 131 16.12 -2.84 10.41
N PRO A 132 17.13 -1.96 10.55
CA PRO A 132 17.43 -1.28 11.82
C PRO A 132 16.64 0.04 12.02
N HIS A 133 15.61 0.28 11.21
CA HIS A 133 14.79 1.49 11.28
C HIS A 133 14.11 1.63 12.64
N VAL A 134 13.74 2.86 12.98
CA VAL A 134 12.91 3.17 14.15
C VAL A 134 11.63 3.83 13.67
N TYR A 135 10.51 3.42 14.24
CA TYR A 135 9.22 4.08 14.08
C TYR A 135 8.79 4.69 15.42
N GLN A 136 8.52 6.00 15.46
CA GLN A 136 8.14 6.71 16.68
C GLN A 136 6.90 7.59 16.51
N THR A 137 6.44 8.18 17.61
CA THR A 137 5.32 9.14 17.61
C THR A 137 5.85 10.56 17.42
N PHE A 138 5.22 11.30 16.53
CA PHE A 138 5.45 12.73 16.30
C PHE A 138 4.16 13.46 16.62
N GLN A 139 3.90 13.67 17.92
CA GLN A 139 2.72 14.41 18.35
C GLN A 139 2.90 15.91 18.05
N ALA A 140 1.98 16.47 17.28
CA ALA A 140 2.05 17.84 16.82
C ALA A 140 0.67 18.47 16.74
N ALA A 141 0.53 19.65 17.35
CA ALA A 141 -0.71 20.45 17.26
C ALA A 141 -0.89 21.16 15.91
N SER A 142 0.13 21.15 15.05
CA SER A 142 0.09 21.80 13.74
C SER A 142 0.98 21.11 12.73
N LEU A 143 0.49 21.02 11.48
CA LEU A 143 1.26 20.54 10.33
C LEU A 143 2.57 21.31 10.11
N ARG A 144 2.68 22.56 10.58
CA ARG A 144 3.94 23.34 10.48
C ARG A 144 5.12 22.63 11.15
N GLN A 145 4.88 21.84 12.19
CA GLN A 145 5.92 21.12 12.91
C GLN A 145 6.54 19.98 12.10
N LEU A 146 5.83 19.48 11.07
CA LEU A 146 6.36 18.50 10.13
C LEU A 146 7.62 19.01 9.41
N LYS A 147 7.74 20.33 9.20
CA LYS A 147 8.92 20.94 8.57
C LYS A 147 10.22 20.60 9.29
N HIS A 148 10.20 20.45 10.62
CA HIS A 148 11.40 20.07 11.38
C HIS A 148 11.89 18.67 11.01
N LEU A 149 10.98 17.74 10.71
CA LEU A 149 11.32 16.38 10.27
C LEU A 149 11.95 16.40 8.87
N LEU A 150 11.57 17.35 8.01
CA LEU A 150 12.11 17.45 6.65
C LEU A 150 13.58 17.88 6.61
N TYR A 151 14.09 18.53 7.67
CA TYR A 151 15.51 18.87 7.79
C TYR A 151 16.38 17.71 8.29
N ASP A 152 15.77 16.68 8.85
CA ASP A 152 16.49 15.48 9.29
C ASP A 152 16.78 14.58 8.08
N LYS A 153 18.06 14.44 7.75
CA LYS A 153 18.53 13.60 6.63
C LYS A 153 18.18 12.13 6.81
N THR A 154 17.87 11.69 8.03
CA THR A 154 17.46 10.32 8.35
C THR A 154 15.94 10.12 8.33
N PHE A 155 15.14 11.16 8.06
CA PHE A 155 13.69 11.04 7.96
C PHE A 155 13.32 10.11 6.80
N GLY A 156 12.77 8.93 7.12
CA GLY A 156 12.38 7.90 6.16
C GLY A 156 10.93 8.00 5.71
N GLY A 157 10.10 8.79 6.40
CA GLY A 157 8.70 9.00 6.08
C GLY A 157 7.78 8.91 7.28
N ALA A 158 6.52 9.26 7.07
CA ALA A 158 5.54 9.28 8.15
C ALA A 158 4.16 8.81 7.72
N SER A 159 3.47 8.10 8.61
CA SER A 159 2.02 7.99 8.55
C SER A 159 1.42 9.30 9.05
N ILE A 160 0.45 9.84 8.32
CA ILE A 160 -0.25 11.08 8.65
C ILE A 160 -1.60 10.72 9.25
N SER A 161 -1.83 11.15 10.49
CA SER A 161 -3.07 10.94 11.22
C SER A 161 -3.94 12.20 11.20
N SER A 162 -5.15 12.07 11.76
CA SER A 162 -6.05 13.20 11.98
C SER A 162 -5.37 14.29 12.83
N PRO A 163 -5.62 15.59 12.56
CA PRO A 163 -6.50 16.14 11.52
C PRO A 163 -5.81 16.42 10.17
N PHE A 164 -4.54 16.05 10.01
CA PHE A 164 -3.69 16.60 8.93
C PHE A 164 -3.76 15.88 7.59
N LYS A 165 -4.59 14.84 7.44
CA LYS A 165 -4.63 14.02 6.21
C LYS A 165 -5.03 14.81 4.95
N GLU A 166 -5.80 15.88 5.09
CA GLU A 166 -6.18 16.76 3.97
C GLU A 166 -5.10 17.83 3.75
N ASP A 167 -4.70 18.52 4.81
CA ASP A 167 -3.75 19.62 4.75
C ASP A 167 -2.37 19.19 4.23
N VAL A 168 -1.95 17.95 4.52
CA VAL A 168 -0.66 17.42 4.06
C VAL A 168 -0.56 17.36 2.53
N MET A 169 -1.70 17.27 1.82
CA MET A 169 -1.70 17.28 0.36
C MET A 169 -1.19 18.59 -0.21
N ASN A 170 -1.36 19.71 0.50
CA ASN A 170 -0.93 21.03 0.04
C ASN A 170 0.59 21.25 0.17
N ILE A 171 1.28 20.40 0.94
CA ILE A 171 2.74 20.48 1.10
C ILE A 171 3.47 19.35 0.35
N ALA A 172 2.75 18.34 -0.13
CA ALA A 172 3.32 17.28 -0.94
C ALA A 172 3.57 17.80 -2.37
N ASP A 173 4.79 17.63 -2.87
CA ASP A 173 5.14 17.98 -4.26
C ASP A 173 4.45 17.05 -5.26
N TYR A 174 4.26 15.80 -4.87
CA TYR A 174 3.65 14.75 -5.67
C TYR A 174 2.59 14.00 -4.88
N LEU A 175 1.57 13.52 -5.58
CA LEU A 175 0.49 12.74 -4.99
C LEU A 175 0.21 11.50 -5.82
N SER A 176 -0.09 10.38 -5.17
CA SER A 176 -0.62 9.22 -5.86
C SER A 176 -1.96 9.51 -6.53
N PRO A 177 -2.32 8.82 -7.63
CA PRO A 177 -3.66 8.88 -8.20
C PRO A 177 -4.76 8.60 -7.16
N GLU A 178 -4.49 7.66 -6.24
CA GLU A 178 -5.34 7.25 -5.14
C GLU A 178 -5.57 8.41 -4.15
N ALA A 179 -4.49 9.03 -3.66
CA ALA A 179 -4.58 10.14 -2.71
C ALA A 179 -5.31 11.35 -3.31
N ARG A 180 -5.09 11.64 -4.60
CA ARG A 180 -5.83 12.67 -5.34
C ARG A 180 -7.32 12.37 -5.44
N ALA A 181 -7.67 11.15 -5.85
CA ALA A 181 -9.06 10.73 -5.98
C ALA A 181 -9.82 10.71 -4.64
N ILE A 182 -9.14 10.31 -3.56
CA ILE A 182 -9.69 10.29 -2.20
C ILE A 182 -9.75 11.71 -1.60
N GLY A 183 -8.86 12.61 -2.00
CA GLY A 183 -8.73 13.93 -1.41
C GLY A 183 -8.13 13.91 0.01
N ALA A 184 -7.29 12.91 0.30
CA ALA A 184 -6.53 12.81 1.55
C ALA A 184 -5.29 11.94 1.36
N ALA A 185 -4.20 12.24 2.06
CA ALA A 185 -3.01 11.40 2.16
C ALA A 185 -2.76 11.00 3.62
N ASN A 186 -2.49 9.71 3.85
CA ASN A 186 -2.16 9.15 5.17
C ASN A 186 -0.71 8.63 5.23
N THR A 187 0.03 8.70 4.12
CA THR A 187 1.40 8.17 3.99
C THR A 187 2.23 9.22 3.28
N LEU A 188 3.31 9.66 3.91
CA LEU A 188 4.22 10.67 3.38
C LEU A 188 5.61 10.05 3.18
N ILE A 189 6.08 10.08 1.94
CA ILE A 189 7.36 9.49 1.52
C ILE A 189 8.30 10.63 1.10
N PRO A 190 9.43 10.82 1.79
CA PRO A 190 10.43 11.79 1.38
C PRO A 190 11.26 11.25 0.22
N LEU A 191 11.39 12.05 -0.83
CA LEU A 191 12.22 11.74 -2.00
C LEU A 191 13.59 12.37 -1.86
N ARG A 192 14.63 11.65 -2.29
CA ARG A 192 16.03 12.13 -2.29
C ARG A 192 16.41 12.82 -3.60
N SER A 193 15.53 12.75 -4.59
CA SER A 193 15.58 13.54 -5.82
C SER A 193 14.16 13.91 -6.25
N ARG A 194 14.02 14.87 -7.16
CA ARG A 194 12.72 15.22 -7.73
C ARG A 194 12.18 14.22 -8.75
N ALA A 195 12.92 13.17 -9.06
CA ALA A 195 12.51 12.11 -9.97
C ALA A 195 11.54 11.14 -9.26
N LEU A 196 10.42 10.77 -9.88
CA LEU A 196 9.41 9.89 -9.25
C LEU A 196 9.94 8.47 -9.02
N GLU A 197 10.96 8.06 -9.76
CA GLU A 197 11.70 6.81 -9.52
C GLU A 197 12.33 6.79 -8.12
N SER A 198 12.55 7.95 -7.49
CA SER A 198 13.06 8.05 -6.12
C SER A 198 12.10 7.47 -5.08
N ILE A 199 10.82 7.25 -5.41
CA ILE A 199 9.84 6.59 -4.53
C ILE A 199 10.31 5.17 -4.18
N VAL A 200 11.01 4.49 -5.09
CA VAL A 200 11.53 3.13 -4.90
C VAL A 200 13.02 3.10 -4.59
N ASP A 201 13.62 4.26 -4.29
CA ASP A 201 15.01 4.32 -3.84
C ASP A 201 15.18 3.51 -2.56
N ARG A 202 16.36 2.88 -2.45
CA ARG A 202 16.71 2.11 -1.27
C ARG A 202 16.99 3.06 -0.10
N ASN A 203 16.79 2.56 1.12
CA ASN A 203 16.91 3.32 2.37
C ASN A 203 18.29 3.98 2.54
N ARG A 204 18.41 5.22 2.05
CA ARG A 204 19.60 6.07 2.14
C ARG A 204 19.24 7.38 2.82
N ALA A 205 20.09 7.79 3.75
CA ALA A 205 20.00 9.08 4.37
C ALA A 205 20.45 10.15 3.38
N GLY A 206 19.80 11.31 3.43
CA GLY A 206 20.07 12.40 2.50
C GLY A 206 19.06 13.52 2.66
N PRO A 207 19.32 14.68 2.04
CA PRO A 207 18.35 15.76 2.02
C PRO A 207 17.02 15.29 1.41
N VAL A 208 15.92 15.82 1.95
CA VAL A 208 14.59 15.65 1.38
C VAL A 208 14.45 16.69 0.28
N GLU A 209 14.35 16.25 -0.98
CA GLU A 209 14.24 17.13 -2.14
C GLU A 209 12.78 17.39 -2.56
N ALA A 210 11.92 16.40 -2.28
CA ALA A 210 10.49 16.47 -2.55
C ALA A 210 9.73 15.52 -1.62
N LEU A 211 8.42 15.70 -1.56
CA LEU A 211 7.48 14.88 -0.81
C LEU A 211 6.48 14.21 -1.74
N TYR A 212 6.28 12.90 -1.53
CA TYR A 212 5.23 12.13 -2.18
C TYR A 212 4.16 11.73 -1.16
N GLY A 213 2.93 12.17 -1.39
CA GLY A 213 1.76 11.82 -0.57
C GLY A 213 0.97 10.67 -1.17
N ASP A 214 0.70 9.65 -0.36
CA ASP A 214 -0.09 8.48 -0.72
C ASP A 214 -1.20 8.21 0.31
N ASN A 215 -2.15 7.37 -0.07
CA ASN A 215 -3.23 6.92 0.77
C ASN A 215 -3.29 5.39 0.80
N THR A 216 -3.06 4.80 1.97
CA THR A 216 -3.10 3.35 2.20
C THR A 216 -4.34 2.90 2.98
N ASP A 217 -5.18 3.83 3.45
CA ASP A 217 -6.43 3.50 4.17
C ASP A 217 -7.36 2.66 3.28
N TRP A 218 -7.46 3.02 1.98
CA TRP A 218 -8.29 2.27 1.04
C TRP A 218 -7.78 0.85 0.79
N ILE A 219 -6.45 0.62 0.85
CA ILE A 219 -5.84 -0.70 0.68
C ILE A 219 -6.26 -1.62 1.83
N GLY A 220 -6.26 -1.09 3.06
CA GLY A 220 -6.73 -1.81 4.25
C GLY A 220 -8.20 -2.23 4.09
N ILE A 221 -9.08 -1.28 3.77
CA ILE A 221 -10.51 -1.54 3.58
C ILE A 221 -10.74 -2.55 2.43
N HIS A 222 -10.10 -2.33 1.28
CA HIS A 222 -10.19 -3.21 0.12
C HIS A 222 -9.78 -4.65 0.47
N THR A 223 -8.64 -4.80 1.16
CA THR A 223 -8.11 -6.11 1.55
C THR A 223 -9.02 -6.81 2.56
N CYS A 224 -9.53 -6.08 3.55
CA CYS A 224 -10.48 -6.61 4.53
C CYS A 224 -11.74 -7.14 3.86
N ILE A 225 -12.36 -6.38 2.96
CA ILE A 225 -13.54 -6.85 2.22
C ILE A 225 -13.18 -8.06 1.35
N ARG A 226 -12.16 -7.94 0.51
CA ARG A 226 -11.79 -9.01 -0.44
C ARG A 226 -11.50 -10.35 0.24
N ASN A 227 -10.85 -10.33 1.40
CA ASN A 227 -10.43 -11.56 2.09
C ASN A 227 -11.54 -12.16 2.98
N HIS A 228 -12.53 -11.38 3.43
CA HIS A 228 -13.58 -11.84 4.36
C HIS A 228 -14.98 -11.90 3.75
N LEU A 229 -15.15 -11.46 2.50
CA LEU A 229 -16.40 -11.64 1.79
C LEU A 229 -16.52 -13.10 1.35
N SER A 230 -17.57 -13.78 1.82
CA SER A 230 -17.81 -15.17 1.50
C SER A 230 -18.06 -15.37 -0.01
N PRO A 231 -17.76 -16.55 -0.58
CA PRO A 231 -17.95 -16.80 -2.02
C PRO A 231 -19.39 -16.56 -2.51
N ILE A 232 -20.40 -16.82 -1.65
CA ILE A 232 -21.81 -16.56 -1.96
C ILE A 232 -22.10 -15.06 -2.16
N ASN A 233 -21.34 -14.20 -1.50
CA ASN A 233 -21.41 -12.74 -1.58
C ASN A 233 -20.43 -12.15 -2.59
N ALA A 234 -19.85 -12.96 -3.48
CA ALA A 234 -18.99 -12.45 -4.56
C ALA A 234 -19.65 -11.27 -5.27
N ILE A 235 -18.87 -10.20 -5.51
CA ILE A 235 -19.38 -8.91 -5.97
C ILE A 235 -19.98 -9.05 -7.37
N LYS A 236 -21.27 -8.72 -7.47
CA LYS A 236 -22.09 -8.72 -8.71
C LYS A 236 -22.66 -7.32 -8.94
N SER A 237 -23.29 -7.10 -10.09
CA SER A 237 -23.93 -5.81 -10.42
C SER A 237 -24.99 -5.37 -9.41
N ARG A 238 -25.70 -6.34 -8.81
CA ARG A 238 -26.73 -6.12 -7.79
C ARG A 238 -26.18 -5.93 -6.36
N SER A 239 -24.89 -6.20 -6.15
CA SER A 239 -24.27 -6.08 -4.83
C SER A 239 -24.28 -4.63 -4.38
N THR A 240 -24.70 -4.41 -3.14
CA THR A 240 -24.77 -3.10 -2.51
C THR A 240 -23.80 -3.03 -1.33
N ALA A 241 -23.24 -1.84 -1.13
CA ALA A 241 -22.44 -1.51 0.03
C ALA A 241 -23.06 -0.33 0.78
N LEU A 242 -22.83 -0.27 2.09
CA LEU A 242 -23.23 0.82 2.97
C LEU A 242 -22.01 1.41 3.65
N ILE A 243 -21.87 2.73 3.60
CA ILE A 243 -20.87 3.50 4.34
C ILE A 243 -21.59 4.34 5.37
N LEU A 244 -21.08 4.34 6.60
CA LEU A 244 -21.54 5.21 7.67
C LEU A 244 -20.51 6.29 7.96
N GLY A 245 -20.92 7.55 7.90
CA GLY A 245 -20.04 8.70 8.08
C GLY A 245 -19.65 9.34 6.74
N ALA A 246 -19.19 10.59 6.83
CA ALA A 246 -18.80 11.41 5.69
C ALA A 246 -17.44 12.12 5.89
N GLY A 247 -16.48 11.47 6.57
CA GLY A 247 -15.11 11.99 6.76
C GLY A 247 -14.08 11.42 5.76
N GLY A 248 -12.80 11.72 5.98
CA GLY A 248 -11.70 11.23 5.14
C GLY A 248 -11.66 9.69 4.98
N MET A 249 -11.97 8.94 6.05
CA MET A 249 -12.07 7.47 5.98
C MET A 249 -13.21 6.99 5.08
N ALA A 250 -14.34 7.70 5.06
CA ALA A 250 -15.46 7.36 4.18
C ALA A 250 -15.09 7.57 2.69
N ARG A 251 -14.29 8.60 2.38
CA ARG A 251 -13.74 8.78 1.02
C ARG A 251 -12.83 7.63 0.61
N ALA A 252 -11.96 7.17 1.51
CA ALA A 252 -11.14 5.98 1.27
C ALA A 252 -11.99 4.70 1.11
N ALA A 253 -13.08 4.56 1.86
CA ALA A 253 -14.03 3.45 1.73
C ALA A 253 -14.76 3.44 0.39
N ILE A 254 -15.25 4.60 -0.08
CA ILE A 254 -15.85 4.74 -1.42
C ILE A 254 -14.84 4.29 -2.49
N TYR A 255 -13.61 4.79 -2.40
CA TYR A 255 -12.55 4.44 -3.34
C TYR A 255 -12.25 2.94 -3.34
N ALA A 256 -12.12 2.32 -2.16
CA ALA A 256 -11.91 0.88 -2.01
C ALA A 256 -13.05 0.06 -2.66
N LEU A 257 -14.31 0.43 -2.42
CA LEU A 257 -15.48 -0.25 -2.99
C LEU A 257 -15.55 -0.09 -4.51
N GLN A 258 -15.19 1.08 -5.05
CA GLN A 258 -15.09 1.29 -6.50
C GLN A 258 -13.98 0.44 -7.12
N ARG A 259 -12.83 0.30 -6.46
CA ARG A 259 -11.74 -0.60 -6.89
C ARG A 259 -12.18 -2.07 -6.86
N LEU A 260 -13.00 -2.46 -5.90
CA LEU A 260 -13.68 -3.76 -5.83
C LEU A 260 -14.82 -3.94 -6.85
N ARG A 261 -15.09 -2.93 -7.69
CA ARG A 261 -16.14 -2.91 -8.73
C ARG A 261 -17.57 -2.99 -8.18
N VAL A 262 -17.79 -2.53 -6.95
CA VAL A 262 -19.14 -2.36 -6.39
C VAL A 262 -19.86 -1.26 -7.16
N GLN A 263 -21.04 -1.59 -7.70
CA GLN A 263 -21.80 -0.69 -8.58
C GLN A 263 -22.79 0.21 -7.84
N THR A 264 -23.13 -0.13 -6.60
CA THR A 264 -24.14 0.58 -5.80
C THR A 264 -23.61 0.77 -4.38
N ILE A 265 -23.36 2.03 -4.02
CA ILE A 265 -22.85 2.41 -2.70
C ILE A 265 -23.86 3.36 -2.06
N PHE A 266 -24.34 3.04 -0.87
CA PHE A 266 -25.15 3.92 -0.05
C PHE A 266 -24.27 4.55 1.02
N VAL A 267 -24.49 5.84 1.29
CA VAL A 267 -23.80 6.60 2.33
C VAL A 267 -24.84 7.16 3.26
N TRP A 268 -24.67 6.93 4.55
CA TRP A 268 -25.46 7.60 5.58
C TRP A 268 -24.53 8.44 6.47
N ASN A 269 -24.95 9.66 6.79
CA ASN A 269 -24.26 10.51 7.75
C ASN A 269 -25.27 11.33 8.54
N ARG A 270 -24.98 11.59 9.83
CA ARG A 270 -25.86 12.38 10.73
C ARG A 270 -26.31 13.71 10.12
N THR A 271 -25.40 14.38 9.42
CA THR A 271 -25.69 15.60 8.67
C THR A 271 -25.69 15.22 7.18
N ALA A 272 -26.87 15.13 6.58
CA ALA A 272 -27.06 14.68 5.19
C ALA A 272 -26.23 15.49 4.19
N GLN A 273 -26.11 16.81 4.41
CA GLN A 273 -25.35 17.72 3.56
C GLN A 273 -23.86 17.33 3.46
N ASN A 274 -23.28 16.70 4.49
CA ASN A 274 -21.88 16.25 4.43
C ASN A 274 -21.73 15.01 3.54
N ALA A 275 -22.71 14.09 3.55
CA ALA A 275 -22.73 12.95 2.63
C ALA A 275 -22.92 13.43 1.18
N GLU A 276 -23.85 14.34 0.94
CA GLU A 276 -24.08 14.94 -0.38
C GLU A 276 -22.83 15.64 -0.94
N LYS A 277 -22.18 16.48 -0.13
CA LYS A 277 -20.91 17.13 -0.50
C LYS A 277 -19.84 16.12 -0.90
N MET A 278 -19.70 15.04 -0.15
CA MET A 278 -18.75 13.97 -0.47
C MET A 278 -19.11 13.28 -1.79
N ILE A 279 -20.38 12.92 -2.00
CA ILE A 279 -20.85 12.26 -3.21
C ILE A 279 -20.53 13.13 -4.44
N LEU A 280 -20.79 14.44 -4.35
CA LEU A 280 -20.47 15.40 -5.41
C LEU A 280 -18.98 15.45 -5.76
N MET A 281 -18.06 15.28 -4.80
CA MET A 281 -16.62 15.20 -5.09
C MET A 281 -16.30 14.00 -6.00
N PHE A 282 -16.91 12.85 -5.74
CA PHE A 282 -16.71 11.65 -6.56
C PHE A 282 -17.42 11.74 -7.90
N ASP A 283 -18.58 12.40 -7.99
CA ASP A 283 -19.28 12.61 -9.26
C ASP A 283 -18.57 13.65 -10.14
N GLY A 284 -18.04 14.73 -9.56
CA GLY A 284 -17.24 15.74 -10.29
C GLY A 284 -15.94 15.16 -10.84
N ASN A 285 -15.27 14.29 -10.08
CA ASN A 285 -14.09 13.56 -10.55
C ASN A 285 -14.40 12.56 -11.68
N ARG A 286 -15.66 12.14 -11.88
CA ARG A 286 -16.02 11.32 -13.06
C ARG A 286 -15.97 12.10 -14.36
N ALA A 287 -16.38 13.37 -14.32
CA ALA A 287 -16.44 14.21 -15.51
C ALA A 287 -15.04 14.58 -16.01
N SER A 288 -14.09 14.80 -15.10
CA SER A 288 -12.69 15.12 -15.46
C SER A 288 -11.91 13.93 -16.01
N VAL A 289 -12.17 12.70 -15.52
CA VAL A 289 -11.51 11.48 -16.04
C VAL A 289 -11.97 11.11 -17.45
N GLN A 290 -13.20 11.48 -17.85
CA GLN A 290 -13.65 11.32 -19.24
C GLN A 290 -12.97 12.29 -20.22
N GLY A 291 -12.42 13.42 -19.73
CA GLY A 291 -11.75 14.43 -20.55
C GLY A 291 -10.25 14.22 -20.77
N GLN A 292 -9.59 13.31 -20.05
CA GLN A 292 -8.13 13.09 -20.11
C GLN A 292 -7.71 11.76 -20.75
N ALA A 293 -8.63 11.03 -21.38
CA ALA A 293 -8.32 9.76 -22.04
C ALA A 293 -7.55 9.88 -23.38
N SER A 294 -7.09 11.07 -23.77
CA SER A 294 -6.46 11.31 -25.08
C SER A 294 -4.94 11.58 -25.08
N HIS A 295 -4.27 11.74 -23.93
CA HIS A 295 -2.81 11.96 -23.93
C HIS A 295 -2.11 11.42 -22.67
N CYS A 296 -1.94 10.10 -22.59
CA CYS A 296 -0.87 9.49 -21.80
C CYS A 296 -0.23 8.40 -22.66
N THR A 297 0.96 8.70 -23.20
CA THR A 297 1.82 7.73 -23.89
C THR A 297 2.28 6.68 -22.89
N GLU A 298 2.08 5.43 -23.27
CA GLU A 298 2.57 4.23 -22.58
C GLU A 298 4.11 4.19 -22.60
N ASP A 299 4.72 4.15 -21.43
CA ASP A 299 6.06 3.62 -21.09
C ASP A 299 6.21 3.83 -19.57
N ALA A 300 6.54 2.89 -18.68
CA ALA A 300 6.75 1.46 -18.72
C ALA A 300 6.71 0.97 -17.25
N LEU A 301 5.97 -0.11 -16.95
CA LEU A 301 6.19 -0.99 -15.79
C LEU A 301 5.82 -2.44 -16.20
N PRO A 302 6.43 -3.47 -15.57
CA PRO A 302 6.76 -4.72 -16.24
C PRO A 302 5.58 -5.67 -16.43
N ARG A 303 5.66 -6.36 -17.57
CA ARG A 303 4.73 -7.34 -18.12
C ARG A 303 4.61 -8.58 -17.22
N GLU A 304 3.41 -8.83 -16.70
CA GLU A 304 2.95 -10.20 -16.45
C GLU A 304 2.40 -10.78 -17.76
N SER A 305 3.20 -11.60 -18.43
CA SER A 305 2.73 -12.61 -19.40
C SER A 305 2.33 -13.85 -18.60
N SER A 306 1.21 -14.54 -18.76
CA SER A 306 0.18 -14.71 -19.81
C SER A 306 -0.81 -15.72 -19.18
N ALA A 307 -2.12 -15.78 -19.37
CA ALA A 307 -2.98 -15.38 -20.45
C ALA A 307 -4.43 -15.32 -19.91
N ARG A 308 -5.18 -14.29 -20.32
CA ARG A 308 -6.61 -14.35 -20.69
C ARG A 308 -7.00 -12.99 -21.25
N SER A 309 -6.99 -12.92 -22.58
CA SER A 309 -7.65 -11.88 -23.36
C SER A 309 -9.16 -11.96 -23.10
N ALA A 310 -9.72 -10.89 -22.53
CA ALA A 310 -11.11 -10.47 -22.77
C ALA A 310 -11.37 -9.08 -22.14
N ASN A 311 -11.51 -8.08 -23.01
CA ASN A 311 -12.25 -6.84 -22.80
C ASN A 311 -11.75 -5.84 -21.73
N SER A 312 -10.94 -4.88 -22.18
CA SER A 312 -10.96 -3.52 -21.64
C SER A 312 -12.32 -2.87 -21.91
N LYS A 313 -13.32 -3.22 -21.09
CA LYS A 313 -14.56 -2.46 -20.97
C LYS A 313 -14.26 -1.29 -20.05
N THR A 314 -14.33 -0.07 -20.58
CA THR A 314 -14.44 1.16 -19.78
C THR A 314 -15.47 0.95 -18.68
N VAL A 315 -15.00 0.85 -17.44
CA VAL A 315 -15.85 0.50 -16.29
C VAL A 315 -16.71 1.70 -15.95
N ARG A 316 -18.03 1.54 -16.04
CA ARG A 316 -18.97 2.55 -15.54
C ARG A 316 -18.76 2.68 -14.02
N PRO A 317 -18.48 3.88 -13.50
CA PRO A 317 -18.27 4.06 -12.08
C PRO A 317 -19.57 3.78 -11.32
N GLY A 318 -19.47 3.04 -10.19
CA GLY A 318 -20.62 2.61 -9.40
C GLY A 318 -21.36 3.78 -8.73
N ARG A 319 -22.69 3.84 -8.87
CA ARG A 319 -23.54 4.94 -8.36
C ARG A 319 -23.47 5.02 -6.83
N ILE A 320 -23.39 6.25 -6.33
CA ILE A 320 -23.36 6.55 -4.90
C ILE A 320 -24.64 7.29 -4.53
N PHE A 321 -25.30 6.87 -3.45
CA PHE A 321 -26.58 7.41 -2.99
C PHE A 321 -26.46 7.87 -1.54
N SER A 322 -27.11 8.99 -1.21
CA SER A 322 -27.26 9.43 0.17
C SER A 322 -28.53 8.82 0.77
N LEU A 323 -28.46 8.34 2.01
CA LEU A 323 -29.61 7.94 2.81
C LEU A 323 -29.94 9.08 3.80
N SER A 324 -31.16 9.57 3.74
CA SER A 324 -31.62 10.73 4.53
C SER A 324 -31.80 10.38 6.01
N SER A 325 -32.34 9.19 6.30
CA SER A 325 -32.64 8.75 7.67
C SER A 325 -32.43 7.25 7.85
N MET A 326 -32.04 6.85 9.06
CA MET A 326 -32.02 5.44 9.50
C MET A 326 -33.42 4.90 9.82
N SER A 327 -34.43 5.76 9.98
CA SER A 327 -35.81 5.33 10.21
C SER A 327 -36.50 4.85 8.93
N GLU A 328 -35.96 5.18 7.76
CA GLU A 328 -36.54 4.85 6.47
C GLU A 328 -36.17 3.42 6.05
N PRO A 329 -37.10 2.66 5.41
CA PRO A 329 -36.82 1.32 4.90
C PRO A 329 -35.66 1.33 3.90
N TRP A 330 -34.99 0.18 3.75
CA TRP A 330 -33.96 0.04 2.72
C TRP A 330 -34.54 0.37 1.33
N PRO A 331 -33.84 1.14 0.47
CA PRO A 331 -34.37 1.57 -0.81
C PRO A 331 -34.88 0.43 -1.68
N SER A 332 -36.10 0.57 -2.20
CA SER A 332 -36.73 -0.45 -3.04
C SER A 332 -35.95 -0.67 -4.34
N GLY A 333 -35.91 -1.92 -4.82
CA GLY A 333 -35.17 -2.30 -6.03
C GLY A 333 -33.68 -2.56 -5.81
N PHE A 334 -33.17 -2.43 -4.59
CA PHE A 334 -31.79 -2.74 -4.22
C PHE A 334 -31.72 -3.87 -3.21
N GLU A 335 -30.72 -4.75 -3.34
CA GLU A 335 -30.45 -5.77 -2.32
C GLU A 335 -29.93 -5.10 -1.03
N PRO A 336 -30.19 -5.69 0.15
CA PRO A 336 -29.54 -5.24 1.39
C PRO A 336 -28.01 -5.30 1.29
N PRO A 337 -27.29 -4.42 2.00
CA PRO A 337 -25.84 -4.34 1.95
C PRO A 337 -25.19 -5.63 2.46
N THR A 338 -24.26 -6.15 1.66
CA THR A 338 -23.37 -7.28 2.05
C THR A 338 -22.00 -6.79 2.50
N MET A 339 -21.75 -5.49 2.37
CA MET A 339 -20.52 -4.82 2.79
C MET A 339 -20.92 -3.54 3.53
N VAL A 340 -20.58 -3.45 4.81
CA VAL A 340 -20.84 -2.26 5.63
C VAL A 340 -19.50 -1.73 6.15
N VAL A 341 -19.22 -0.45 5.93
CA VAL A 341 -18.01 0.22 6.43
C VAL A 341 -18.40 1.39 7.31
N SER A 342 -18.11 1.27 8.60
CA SER A 342 -18.30 2.34 9.58
C SER A 342 -17.05 3.23 9.63
N CYS A 343 -17.25 4.51 9.29
CA CYS A 343 -16.24 5.56 9.25
C CYS A 343 -16.58 6.70 10.23
N ILE A 344 -17.40 6.43 11.24
CA ILE A 344 -17.83 7.42 12.22
C ILE A 344 -16.70 7.62 13.23
N SER A 345 -16.12 8.81 13.24
CA SER A 345 -15.12 9.18 14.23
C SER A 345 -15.78 9.62 15.54
N ARG A 346 -15.24 9.20 16.69
CA ARG A 346 -15.68 9.61 18.03
C ARG A 346 -15.22 11.02 18.43
N ALA A 347 -15.11 11.96 17.48
CA ALA A 347 -14.65 13.33 17.76
C ALA A 347 -15.56 14.08 18.76
N SER A 348 -16.80 13.62 18.96
CA SER A 348 -17.71 14.09 20.01
C SER A 348 -17.74 13.13 21.20
N GLN A 349 -17.66 13.68 22.42
CA GLN A 349 -17.98 12.95 23.67
C GLN A 349 -19.36 13.39 24.21
N PRO A 350 -20.27 12.46 24.56
CA PRO A 350 -20.18 11.02 24.35
C PRO A 350 -20.23 10.67 22.85
N PRO A 351 -19.64 9.53 22.47
CA PRO A 351 -19.67 9.05 21.09
C PRO A 351 -21.11 8.72 20.70
N PRO A 352 -21.55 9.06 19.48
CA PRO A 352 -22.89 8.76 19.04
C PRO A 352 -23.09 7.24 19.00
N GLU A 353 -24.03 6.73 19.79
CA GLU A 353 -24.46 5.34 19.70
C GLU A 353 -25.37 5.21 18.49
N ILE A 354 -24.84 4.60 17.43
CA ILE A 354 -25.56 4.42 16.16
C ILE A 354 -25.87 2.93 16.05
N VAL A 355 -27.16 2.62 16.16
CA VAL A 355 -27.69 1.28 15.96
C VAL A 355 -28.21 1.19 14.53
N LEU A 356 -27.63 0.28 13.75
CA LEU A 356 -28.12 0.04 12.40
C LEU A 356 -29.52 -0.59 12.46
N PRO A 357 -30.46 -0.15 11.62
CA PRO A 357 -31.78 -0.75 11.59
C PRO A 357 -31.69 -2.21 11.16
N GLU A 358 -32.35 -3.12 11.90
CA GLU A 358 -32.32 -4.56 11.60
C GLU A 358 -32.78 -4.84 10.15
N PHE A 359 -33.74 -4.06 9.66
CA PHE A 359 -34.24 -4.20 8.29
C PHE A 359 -33.22 -3.81 7.20
N TRP A 360 -32.17 -3.04 7.51
CA TRP A 360 -31.02 -2.84 6.62
C TRP A 360 -30.08 -4.05 6.63
N LEU A 361 -30.08 -4.89 7.65
CA LEU A 361 -29.16 -6.02 7.80
C LEU A 361 -29.80 -7.37 7.43
N ARG A 362 -30.91 -7.37 6.70
CA ARG A 362 -31.66 -8.57 6.30
C ARG A 362 -31.07 -9.36 5.13
N SER A 363 -29.80 -9.16 4.80
CA SER A 363 -29.12 -10.00 3.80
C SER A 363 -29.14 -11.46 4.26
N GLN A 364 -29.82 -12.34 3.52
CA GLN A 364 -29.93 -13.77 3.86
C GLN A 364 -28.59 -14.50 3.76
N THR A 365 -27.64 -13.95 3.01
CA THR A 365 -26.32 -14.53 2.78
C THR A 365 -25.25 -13.94 3.71
N GLY A 366 -25.67 -13.09 4.66
CA GLY A 366 -24.76 -12.35 5.54
C GLY A 366 -23.95 -11.29 4.79
N GLY A 367 -22.78 -10.93 5.34
CA GLY A 367 -21.90 -9.93 4.77
C GLY A 367 -20.67 -9.68 5.64
N VAL A 368 -19.90 -8.65 5.28
CA VAL A 368 -18.77 -8.15 6.06
C VAL A 368 -19.09 -6.79 6.64
N VAL A 369 -18.73 -6.59 7.91
CA VAL A 369 -18.80 -5.28 8.58
C VAL A 369 -17.39 -4.89 8.97
N ILE A 370 -16.98 -3.69 8.59
CA ILE A 370 -15.67 -3.11 8.91
C ILE A 370 -15.91 -1.88 9.78
N GLU A 371 -15.34 -1.90 10.98
CA GLU A 371 -15.25 -0.72 11.84
C GLU A 371 -13.83 -0.15 11.73
N THR A 372 -13.72 1.13 11.36
CA THR A 372 -12.43 1.77 11.11
C THR A 372 -11.84 2.45 12.34
N HIS A 373 -12.61 2.57 13.43
CA HIS A 373 -12.11 3.07 14.71
C HIS A 373 -12.14 1.99 15.82
N PRO A 374 -11.04 1.77 16.56
CA PRO A 374 -10.84 0.59 17.41
C PRO A 374 -11.67 0.52 18.71
N PHE A 375 -12.71 1.35 18.87
CA PHE A 375 -13.59 1.28 20.03
C PHE A 375 -14.95 0.70 19.63
N PHE A 376 -15.06 -0.62 19.83
CA PHE A 376 -16.25 -1.46 19.67
C PHE A 376 -17.58 -0.69 19.66
N VAL A 377 -18.24 -0.64 18.50
CA VAL A 377 -19.69 -0.86 18.47
C VAL A 377 -19.88 -2.21 19.16
N LYS A 378 -20.55 -2.26 20.32
CA LYS A 378 -20.97 -3.54 20.89
C LYS A 378 -21.78 -4.23 19.81
N PRO A 379 -21.32 -5.34 19.22
CA PRO A 379 -22.18 -6.06 18.34
C PRO A 379 -23.06 -6.86 19.29
N GLU A 380 -24.35 -6.51 19.40
CA GLU A 380 -25.35 -7.52 19.75
C GLU A 380 -25.38 -8.50 18.56
N ILE A 381 -24.35 -9.36 18.47
CA ILE A 381 -24.37 -10.54 17.63
C ILE A 381 -25.36 -11.45 18.32
N TYR A 382 -26.62 -11.32 17.93
CA TYR A 382 -27.58 -12.37 18.21
C TYR A 382 -27.02 -13.67 17.63
N PRO A 383 -26.97 -14.77 18.40
CA PRO A 383 -26.52 -16.05 17.88
C PRO A 383 -27.36 -16.40 16.65
N PRO A 384 -26.80 -17.14 15.67
CA PRO A 384 -27.59 -17.62 14.54
C PRO A 384 -28.81 -18.32 15.09
N LYS A 385 -30.00 -17.90 14.64
CA LYS A 385 -31.23 -18.67 14.89
C LYS A 385 -31.01 -20.04 14.24
N VAL A 386 -30.68 -21.03 15.06
CA VAL A 386 -30.79 -22.43 14.70
C VAL A 386 -32.29 -22.67 14.52
N GLY A 387 -32.70 -22.87 13.26
CA GLY A 387 -34.04 -23.23 12.85
C GLY A 387 -33.93 -24.24 11.72
#